data_AF-Q6NCM5-F1
#
_entry.id   AF-Q6NCM5-F1
#
_cell.length_a   1.000
_cell.length_b   1.000
_cell.length_c   1.000
_cell.angle_alpha   90.00
_cell.angle_beta   90.00
_cell.angle_gamma   90.00
#
_symmetry.space_group_name_H-M   'P 1'
#
loop_
_entity.id
_entity.type
_entity.pdbx_description
1 polymer ?
#
loop_
_entity_poly.entity_id
_entity_poly.type
_entity_poly.pdbx_seq_one_letter_code
_entity_poly.pdbx_strand_id
1 'polypeptide(L)'
;MVVDSRGNHITIGGSREGCDAARRVLETLYAQAISGHDLVQGDVEGAIRAVIAQGSLFEFDTKQPSATAFEAINLRKRPVRARTAAQDSYIRALKRHELVFGVGPAGTGKTWLAVAHAAQLFERKEVDRIILSRPAVEAGERLGFLPGDLREKVDPYLRPIYDALYDLMDARIVERALQSGEIEIAPLAFMRGRTLTNAAIILDEAQNTTSMQMKMFLTRLGENSRMIITGDPSQVDLPNGQTSGLAEAARLLSGVEGIAQVQFRAEDVIRHELVARIVAAYEGAPSPANGKS
;
A
#
# COMPACT_ATOMS: atom_id res chain seq x y z
N MET A 1 4.34 23.61 -21.70
CA MET A 1 5.76 23.25 -21.47
C MET A 1 6.20 22.41 -22.66
N VAL A 2 7.36 22.69 -23.24
CA VAL A 2 7.93 21.96 -24.38
C VAL A 2 9.26 21.38 -23.93
N VAL A 3 9.51 20.10 -24.21
CA VAL A 3 10.77 19.44 -23.93
C VAL A 3 11.35 18.96 -25.26
N ASP A 4 12.53 19.44 -25.63
CA ASP A 4 13.28 18.99 -26.81
C ASP A 4 14.55 18.27 -26.36
N SER A 5 14.93 17.22 -27.08
CA SER A 5 16.11 16.41 -26.76
C SER A 5 17.03 16.32 -27.98
N ARG A 6 18.29 16.72 -27.80
CA ARG A 6 19.36 16.56 -28.80
C ARG A 6 20.56 15.88 -28.17
N GLY A 7 20.68 14.57 -28.40
CA GLY A 7 21.73 13.76 -27.78
C GLY A 7 21.60 13.76 -26.25
N ASN A 8 22.62 14.22 -25.56
CA ASN A 8 22.64 14.32 -24.08
C ASN A 8 22.15 15.67 -23.54
N HIS A 9 21.64 16.55 -24.41
CA HIS A 9 21.11 17.85 -24.01
C HIS A 9 19.59 17.84 -24.08
N ILE A 10 18.95 18.17 -22.95
CA ILE A 10 17.50 18.36 -22.85
C ILE A 10 17.23 19.86 -22.68
N THR A 11 16.42 20.42 -23.57
CA THR A 11 15.98 21.82 -23.50
C THR A 11 14.54 21.86 -23.01
N ILE A 12 14.27 22.63 -21.95
CA ILE A 12 12.96 22.75 -21.34
C ILE A 12 12.44 24.18 -21.54
N GLY A 13 11.29 24.33 -22.20
CA GLY A 13 10.63 25.60 -22.46
C GLY A 13 9.27 25.71 -21.75
N GLY A 14 9.00 26.84 -21.09
CA GLY A 14 7.78 27.04 -20.31
C GLY A 14 7.90 28.17 -19.30
N SER A 15 6.98 28.19 -18.33
CA SER A 15 7.10 29.07 -17.16
C SER A 15 8.32 28.67 -16.33
N ARG A 16 8.93 29.64 -15.63
CA ARG A 16 10.11 29.38 -14.80
C ARG A 16 9.89 28.24 -13.79
N GLU A 17 8.76 28.26 -13.09
CA GLU A 17 8.36 27.20 -12.16
C GLU A 17 8.20 25.84 -12.84
N GLY A 18 7.57 25.81 -14.03
CA GLY A 18 7.41 24.58 -14.80
C GLY A 18 8.72 24.00 -15.30
N CYS A 19 9.64 24.86 -15.75
CA CYS A 19 10.97 24.46 -16.18
C CYS A 19 11.81 23.93 -15.01
N ASP A 20 11.77 24.59 -13.85
CA ASP A 20 12.48 24.15 -12.65
C ASP A 20 11.93 22.82 -12.13
N ALA A 21 10.60 22.64 -12.16
CA ALA A 21 9.97 21.38 -11.79
C ALA A 21 10.40 20.25 -12.74
N ALA A 22 10.29 20.46 -14.06
CA ALA A 22 10.70 19.47 -15.05
C ALA A 22 12.19 19.13 -14.97
N ARG A 23 13.05 20.12 -14.69
CA ARG A 23 14.47 19.90 -14.42
C ARG A 23 14.68 18.97 -13.24
N ARG A 24 14.03 19.23 -12.09
CA ARG A 24 14.14 18.39 -10.88
C ARG A 24 13.67 16.95 -11.13
N VAL A 25 12.58 16.78 -11.89
CA VAL A 25 12.09 15.45 -12.28
C VAL A 25 13.15 14.71 -13.10
N LEU A 26 13.69 15.34 -14.15
CA LEU A 26 14.68 14.73 -15.03
C LEU A 26 15.99 14.41 -14.31
N GLU A 27 16.48 15.31 -13.45
CA GLU A 27 17.68 15.08 -12.63
C GLU A 27 17.48 13.90 -11.66
N THR A 28 16.30 13.79 -11.04
CA THR A 28 15.95 12.67 -10.15
C THR A 28 15.94 11.34 -10.90
N LEU A 29 15.29 11.29 -12.07
CA LEU A 29 15.23 10.09 -12.90
C LEU A 29 16.61 9.71 -13.44
N TYR A 30 17.41 10.69 -13.85
CA TYR A 30 18.77 10.48 -14.32
C TYR A 30 19.68 9.90 -13.23
N ALA A 31 19.62 10.45 -12.01
CA ALA A 31 20.37 9.92 -10.88
C ALA A 31 20.01 8.46 -10.57
N GLN A 32 18.71 8.12 -10.64
CA GLN A 32 18.24 6.74 -10.48
C GLN A 32 18.78 5.82 -11.57
N ALA A 33 18.73 6.25 -12.84
CA ALA A 33 19.26 5.47 -13.96
C ALA A 33 20.77 5.20 -13.84
N ILE A 34 21.58 6.19 -13.46
CA ILE A 34 23.03 6.01 -13.27
C ILE A 34 23.33 5.02 -12.14
N SER A 35 22.51 4.99 -11.09
CA SER A 35 22.66 4.02 -10.00
C SER A 35 22.24 2.58 -10.36
N GLY A 36 21.99 2.30 -11.64
CA GLY A 36 21.65 0.96 -12.14
C GLY A 36 20.19 0.57 -11.93
N HIS A 37 19.30 1.54 -11.73
CA HIS A 37 17.86 1.28 -11.64
C HIS A 37 17.21 1.32 -13.03
N ASP A 38 16.52 0.23 -13.38
CA ASP A 38 15.61 0.23 -14.53
C ASP A 38 14.40 1.12 -14.21
N LEU A 39 14.28 2.22 -14.96
CA LEU A 39 13.17 3.17 -14.80
C LEU A 39 11.90 2.59 -15.45
N VAL A 40 10.82 2.51 -14.68
CA VAL A 40 9.48 2.19 -15.20
C VAL A 40 8.57 3.41 -15.17
N GLN A 41 7.45 3.36 -15.90
CA GLN A 41 6.49 4.47 -15.98
C GLN A 41 6.05 5.00 -14.61
N GLY A 42 5.89 4.12 -13.62
CA GLY A 42 5.54 4.49 -12.25
C GLY A 42 6.60 5.35 -11.53
N ASP A 43 7.87 5.21 -11.89
CA ASP A 43 8.95 6.04 -11.32
C ASP A 43 8.87 7.47 -11.86
N VAL A 44 8.53 7.63 -13.15
CA VAL A 44 8.31 8.93 -13.79
C VAL A 44 7.14 9.66 -13.13
N GLU A 45 6.00 8.99 -12.97
CA GLU A 45 4.83 9.55 -12.29
C GLU A 45 5.14 9.93 -10.83
N GLY A 46 5.88 9.07 -10.11
CA GLY A 46 6.30 9.33 -8.75
C GLY A 46 7.24 10.54 -8.62
N ALA A 47 8.21 10.67 -9.53
CA ALA A 47 9.12 11.82 -9.56
C ALA A 47 8.37 13.14 -9.84
N ILE A 48 7.43 13.14 -10.78
CA ILE A 48 6.57 14.29 -11.06
C ILE A 48 5.77 14.68 -9.82
N ARG A 49 5.10 13.72 -9.17
CA ARG A 49 4.32 13.97 -7.95
C ARG A 49 5.18 14.49 -6.81
N ALA A 50 6.40 13.95 -6.62
CA ALA A 50 7.34 14.39 -5.58
C ALA A 50 7.70 15.87 -5.74
N VAL A 51 8.02 16.29 -6.97
CA VAL A 51 8.40 17.67 -7.27
C VAL A 51 7.22 18.62 -7.12
N ILE A 52 6.01 18.21 -7.52
CA ILE A 52 4.78 19.00 -7.31
C ILE A 52 4.50 19.17 -5.82
N ALA A 53 4.62 18.11 -5.02
CA ALA A 53 4.40 18.15 -3.57
C ALA A 53 5.43 19.04 -2.84
N GLN A 54 6.67 19.10 -3.34
CA GLN A 54 7.73 19.95 -2.80
C GLN A 54 7.64 21.42 -3.27
N GLY A 55 6.82 21.72 -4.28
CA GLY A 55 6.68 23.04 -4.89
C GLY A 55 6.11 24.15 -3.99
N SER A 56 5.89 23.91 -2.69
CA SER A 56 5.35 24.91 -1.77
C SER A 56 6.36 25.55 -0.82
N LEU A 57 7.56 25.01 -0.57
CA LEU A 57 8.54 25.67 0.32
C LEU A 57 9.99 25.18 0.06
N PHE A 58 10.89 26.15 -0.12
CA PHE A 58 12.38 26.10 -0.10
C PHE A 58 13.17 26.04 -1.42
N GLU A 59 14.14 26.97 -1.50
CA GLU A 59 15.30 26.99 -2.40
C GLU A 59 16.29 25.90 -1.96
N PHE A 60 16.79 25.13 -2.92
CA PHE A 60 17.67 23.98 -2.66
C PHE A 60 19.14 24.43 -2.62
N ASP A 61 19.78 24.30 -1.46
CA ASP A 61 21.23 24.46 -1.31
C ASP A 61 21.95 23.16 -1.73
N THR A 62 22.91 23.26 -2.63
CA THR A 62 23.58 22.12 -3.28
C THR A 62 24.68 21.48 -2.42
N LYS A 63 24.87 21.94 -1.18
CA LYS A 63 25.95 21.49 -0.29
C LYS A 63 25.49 20.68 0.93
N GLN A 64 24.21 20.35 1.04
CA GLN A 64 23.70 19.39 2.03
C GLN A 64 23.04 18.21 1.32
N PRO A 65 23.37 16.94 1.65
CA PRO A 65 22.61 15.80 1.17
C PRO A 65 21.28 15.74 1.93
N SER A 66 20.31 16.58 1.56
CA SER A 66 18.98 16.56 2.18
C SER A 66 17.86 16.98 1.24
N ALA A 67 17.34 16.03 0.47
CA ALA A 67 15.90 15.74 0.49
C ALA A 67 15.75 14.24 0.25
N THR A 68 15.47 13.52 1.32
CA THR A 68 15.42 12.06 1.40
C THR A 68 14.66 11.44 0.24
N ALA A 69 15.32 10.59 -0.53
CA ALA A 69 14.65 9.74 -1.51
C ALA A 69 13.46 9.02 -0.84
N PHE A 70 12.38 8.84 -1.60
CA PHE A 70 11.24 8.05 -1.14
C PHE A 70 11.71 6.68 -0.64
N GLU A 71 11.14 6.25 0.48
CA GLU A 71 11.45 4.97 1.08
C GLU A 71 11.17 3.83 0.12
N ALA A 72 11.99 2.79 0.27
CA ALA A 72 11.83 1.53 -0.42
C ALA A 72 11.78 0.36 0.57
N ILE A 73 11.06 -0.68 0.17
CA ILE A 73 11.08 -2.01 0.76
C ILE A 73 11.89 -2.88 -0.20
N ASN A 74 13.11 -3.23 0.21
CA ASN A 74 13.96 -4.12 -0.56
C ASN A 74 13.57 -5.57 -0.29
N LEU A 75 13.05 -6.24 -1.33
CA LEU A 75 12.76 -7.67 -1.38
C LEU A 75 13.77 -8.35 -2.30
N ARG A 76 13.95 -9.66 -2.14
CA ARG A 76 14.83 -10.45 -3.03
C ARG A 76 14.39 -10.42 -4.48
N LYS A 77 13.08 -10.39 -4.73
CA LYS A 77 12.52 -10.40 -6.09
C LYS A 77 12.71 -9.06 -6.81
N ARG A 78 12.29 -7.96 -6.18
CA ARG A 78 12.48 -6.58 -6.66
C ARG A 78 12.27 -5.57 -5.53
N PRO A 79 12.93 -4.41 -5.55
CA PRO A 79 12.61 -3.33 -4.62
C PRO A 79 11.21 -2.77 -4.90
N VAL A 80 10.48 -2.45 -3.84
CA VAL A 80 9.18 -1.79 -3.86
C VAL A 80 9.35 -0.37 -3.36
N ARG A 81 9.08 0.62 -4.21
CA ARG A 81 9.27 2.05 -3.90
C ARG A 81 7.95 2.74 -3.68
N ALA A 82 7.93 3.67 -2.73
CA ALA A 82 6.83 4.62 -2.63
C ALA A 82 6.78 5.51 -3.88
N ARG A 83 5.56 5.70 -4.40
CA ARG A 83 5.26 6.55 -5.55
C ARG A 83 4.50 7.82 -5.16
N THR A 84 3.98 7.89 -3.93
CA THR A 84 3.34 9.09 -3.36
C THR A 84 3.92 9.39 -1.98
N ALA A 85 3.74 10.62 -1.52
CA ALA A 85 4.15 11.02 -0.17
C ALA A 85 3.38 10.24 0.92
N ALA A 86 2.13 9.86 0.69
CA ALA A 86 1.38 9.02 1.62
C ALA A 86 1.97 7.60 1.68
N GLN A 87 2.36 7.02 0.53
CA GLN A 87 3.06 5.73 0.51
C GLN A 87 4.41 5.79 1.22
N ASP A 88 5.17 6.87 1.03
CA ASP A 88 6.44 7.08 1.75
C ASP A 88 6.23 7.13 3.26
N SER A 89 5.27 7.94 3.69
CA SER A 89 4.87 8.05 5.11
C SER A 89 4.42 6.70 5.66
N TYR A 90 3.68 5.92 4.87
CA TYR A 90 3.25 4.57 5.25
C TYR A 90 4.41 3.61 5.41
N ILE A 91 5.35 3.54 4.46
CA ILE A 91 6.55 2.70 4.58
C ILE A 91 7.39 3.10 5.79
N ARG A 92 7.55 4.40 6.07
CA ARG A 92 8.24 4.88 7.28
C ARG A 92 7.52 4.45 8.55
N ALA A 93 6.20 4.55 8.59
CA ALA A 93 5.39 4.13 9.73
C ALA A 93 5.55 2.62 9.98
N LEU A 94 5.43 1.80 8.93
CA LEU A 94 5.62 0.35 8.96
C LEU A 94 6.97 -0.06 9.56
N LYS A 95 8.06 0.61 9.17
CA LYS A 95 9.41 0.32 9.69
C LYS A 95 9.62 0.70 11.16
N ARG A 96 8.82 1.64 11.71
CA ARG A 96 9.08 2.27 13.02
C ARG A 96 8.12 1.84 14.12
N HIS A 97 6.94 1.32 13.79
CA HIS A 97 5.87 1.06 14.75
C HIS A 97 5.47 -0.41 14.72
N GLU A 98 4.99 -0.90 15.87
CA GLU A 98 4.57 -2.29 16.01
C GLU A 98 3.16 -2.51 15.46
N LEU A 99 2.30 -1.48 15.55
CA LEU A 99 0.94 -1.51 15.03
C LEU A 99 0.71 -0.31 14.11
N VAL A 100 0.34 -0.57 12.86
CA VAL A 100 0.14 0.50 11.86
C VAL A 100 -1.21 0.34 11.18
N PHE A 101 -1.98 1.42 11.14
CA PHE A 101 -3.20 1.53 10.36
C PHE A 101 -2.92 2.22 9.02
N GLY A 102 -3.22 1.55 7.91
CA GLY A 102 -3.29 2.14 6.58
C GLY A 102 -4.74 2.31 6.17
N VAL A 103 -5.25 3.54 6.19
CA VAL A 103 -6.67 3.83 6.05
C VAL A 103 -6.90 4.70 4.82
N GLY A 104 -7.83 4.32 3.95
CA GLY A 104 -8.21 5.15 2.80
C GLY A 104 -8.61 4.34 1.57
N PRO A 105 -8.79 5.00 0.41
CA PRO A 105 -9.43 4.42 -0.77
C PRO A 105 -8.76 3.17 -1.33
N ALA A 106 -9.54 2.35 -2.04
CA ALA A 106 -9.00 1.25 -2.86
C ALA A 106 -8.10 1.76 -4.00
N GLY A 107 -7.02 1.02 -4.29
CA GLY A 107 -6.03 1.40 -5.32
C GLY A 107 -4.93 2.36 -4.87
N THR A 108 -4.86 2.70 -3.58
CA THR A 108 -3.78 3.51 -2.98
C THR A 108 -2.52 2.69 -2.63
N GLY A 109 -2.61 1.36 -2.73
CA GLY A 109 -1.50 0.45 -2.48
C GLY A 109 -1.29 0.04 -1.02
N LYS A 110 -2.17 0.45 -0.09
CA LYS A 110 -2.07 0.15 1.35
C LYS A 110 -1.82 -1.33 1.66
N THR A 111 -2.65 -2.24 1.17
CA THR A 111 -2.52 -3.68 1.42
C THR A 111 -1.28 -4.27 0.75
N TRP A 112 -0.99 -3.86 -0.49
CA TRP A 112 0.17 -4.36 -1.22
C TRP A 112 1.49 -3.93 -0.57
N LEU A 113 1.60 -2.68 -0.08
CA LEU A 113 2.76 -2.21 0.68
C LEU A 113 2.89 -2.90 2.04
N ALA A 114 1.77 -3.20 2.71
CA ALA A 114 1.77 -3.98 3.95
C ALA A 114 2.35 -5.39 3.73
N VAL A 115 1.87 -6.09 2.68
CA VAL A 115 2.38 -7.42 2.29
C VAL A 115 3.85 -7.34 1.89
N ALA A 116 4.27 -6.30 1.17
CA ALA A 116 5.67 -6.10 0.83
C ALA A 116 6.54 -5.96 2.09
N HIS A 117 6.09 -5.21 3.09
CA HIS A 117 6.84 -5.07 4.33
C HIS A 117 6.89 -6.38 5.13
N ALA A 118 5.78 -7.11 5.22
CA ALA A 118 5.74 -8.42 5.85
C ALA A 118 6.69 -9.42 5.18
N ALA A 119 6.71 -9.45 3.84
CA ALA A 119 7.62 -10.27 3.06
C ALA A 119 9.09 -9.91 3.34
N GLN A 120 9.41 -8.62 3.47
CA GLN A 120 10.76 -8.17 3.82
C GLN A 120 11.20 -8.68 5.20
N LEU A 121 10.35 -8.54 6.22
CA LEU A 121 10.66 -9.02 7.57
C LEU A 121 10.90 -10.53 7.57
N PHE A 122 10.07 -11.27 6.82
CA PHE A 122 10.18 -12.72 6.69
C PHE A 122 11.45 -13.16 5.95
N GLU A 123 11.79 -12.52 4.83
CA GLU A 123 13.01 -12.81 4.05
C GLU A 123 14.30 -12.53 4.83
N ARG A 124 14.24 -11.54 5.74
CA ARG A 124 15.33 -11.14 6.64
C ARG A 124 15.38 -11.92 7.94
N LYS A 125 14.43 -12.84 8.18
CA LYS A 125 14.31 -13.61 9.42
C LYS A 125 14.13 -12.73 10.66
N GLU A 126 13.53 -11.56 10.49
CA GLU A 126 13.08 -10.70 11.59
C GLU A 126 11.78 -11.24 12.20
N VAL A 127 10.97 -11.91 11.38
CA VAL A 127 9.79 -12.69 11.80
C VAL A 127 9.85 -14.10 11.21
N ASP A 128 9.24 -15.04 11.91
CA ASP A 128 9.17 -16.45 11.50
C ASP A 128 7.96 -16.72 10.61
N ARG A 129 6.92 -15.89 10.69
CA ARG A 129 5.64 -16.12 10.03
C ARG A 129 5.02 -14.85 9.43
N ILE A 130 4.22 -15.04 8.37
CA ILE A 130 3.30 -14.03 7.85
C ILE A 130 1.88 -14.56 8.04
N ILE A 131 1.02 -13.79 8.70
CA ILE A 131 -0.39 -14.15 8.93
C ILE A 131 -1.26 -13.09 8.27
N LEU A 132 -2.03 -13.48 7.26
CA LEU A 132 -2.89 -12.60 6.49
C LEU A 132 -4.34 -12.99 6.77
N SER A 133 -5.13 -12.03 7.22
CA SER A 133 -6.52 -12.26 7.58
C SER A 133 -7.43 -11.23 6.95
N ARG A 134 -8.65 -11.67 6.66
CA ARG A 134 -9.73 -10.84 6.12
C ARG A 134 -11.02 -11.24 6.85
N PRO A 135 -11.88 -10.29 7.26
CA PRO A 135 -13.19 -10.63 7.79
C PRO A 135 -14.01 -11.32 6.68
N ALA A 136 -14.75 -12.36 7.06
CA ALA A 136 -15.77 -12.90 6.16
C ALA A 136 -16.91 -11.88 6.08
N VAL A 137 -17.19 -11.41 4.88
CA VAL A 137 -18.30 -10.52 4.59
C VAL A 137 -19.23 -11.27 3.65
N GLU A 138 -20.49 -11.39 4.04
CA GLU A 138 -21.51 -11.93 3.14
C GLU A 138 -21.79 -10.87 2.08
N ALA A 139 -20.99 -10.86 1.01
CA ALA A 139 -21.19 -10.00 -0.15
C ALA A 139 -22.39 -10.48 -0.97
N GLY A 140 -23.60 -10.41 -0.38
CA GLY A 140 -24.87 -10.77 -1.02
C GLY A 140 -25.13 -12.28 -1.19
N GLU A 141 -24.10 -13.12 -1.23
CA GLU A 141 -24.24 -14.58 -1.21
C GLU A 141 -23.91 -15.11 0.19
N ARG A 142 -24.86 -15.81 0.82
CA ARG A 142 -24.60 -16.47 2.10
C ARG A 142 -23.51 -17.53 1.87
N LEU A 143 -22.41 -17.44 2.61
CA LEU A 143 -21.26 -18.35 2.55
C LEU A 143 -21.67 -19.84 2.65
N GLY A 144 -22.86 -20.12 3.19
CA GLY A 144 -23.48 -21.44 3.28
C GLY A 144 -23.86 -22.12 1.96
N PHE A 145 -23.92 -21.43 0.81
CA PHE A 145 -24.43 -22.02 -0.46
C PHE A 145 -23.39 -22.46 -1.49
N LEU A 146 -22.10 -22.14 -1.31
CA LEU A 146 -21.07 -22.67 -2.20
C LEU A 146 -20.84 -24.17 -1.88
N PRO A 147 -20.87 -25.10 -2.86
CA PRO A 147 -20.46 -26.49 -2.62
C PRO A 147 -18.93 -26.55 -2.38
N GLY A 148 -18.47 -27.46 -1.52
CA GLY A 148 -17.02 -27.63 -1.21
C GLY A 148 -16.70 -27.58 0.29
N ASP A 149 -15.43 -27.79 0.64
CA ASP A 149 -14.93 -27.62 2.01
C ASP A 149 -14.91 -26.12 2.41
N LEU A 150 -14.79 -25.80 3.71
CA LEU A 150 -14.82 -24.40 4.16
C LEU A 150 -13.72 -23.54 3.50
N ARG A 151 -12.61 -24.17 3.09
CA ARG A 151 -11.44 -23.52 2.49
C ARG A 151 -11.71 -23.14 1.03
N GLU A 152 -12.31 -24.03 0.26
CA GLU A 152 -12.73 -23.80 -1.13
C GLU A 152 -13.77 -22.67 -1.24
N LYS A 153 -14.62 -22.49 -0.22
CA LYS A 153 -15.63 -21.42 -0.20
C LYS A 153 -15.08 -20.03 0.14
N VAL A 154 -14.00 -19.96 0.93
CA VAL A 154 -13.39 -18.68 1.33
C VAL A 154 -12.30 -18.22 0.39
N ASP A 155 -11.77 -19.13 -0.44
CA ASP A 155 -10.65 -18.87 -1.35
C ASP A 155 -10.88 -17.69 -2.33
N PRO A 156 -12.08 -17.46 -2.90
CA PRO A 156 -12.31 -16.31 -3.78
C PRO A 156 -12.08 -14.95 -3.10
N TYR A 157 -12.47 -14.80 -1.83
CA TYR A 157 -12.31 -13.55 -1.07
C TYR A 157 -10.85 -13.31 -0.65
N LEU A 158 -10.07 -14.39 -0.54
CA LEU A 158 -8.67 -14.36 -0.16
C LEU A 158 -7.76 -14.25 -1.38
N ARG A 159 -8.28 -14.41 -2.60
CA ARG A 159 -7.51 -14.37 -3.85
C ARG A 159 -6.61 -13.13 -4.01
N PRO A 160 -7.06 -11.90 -3.73
CA PRO A 160 -6.19 -10.72 -3.83
C PRO A 160 -4.95 -10.78 -2.93
N ILE A 161 -5.05 -11.46 -1.78
CA ILE A 161 -3.94 -11.66 -0.84
C ILE A 161 -2.91 -12.63 -1.43
N TYR A 162 -3.36 -13.72 -2.07
CA TYR A 162 -2.47 -14.63 -2.80
C TYR A 162 -1.76 -13.91 -3.94
N ASP A 163 -2.50 -13.16 -4.76
CA ASP A 163 -1.93 -12.46 -5.91
C ASP A 163 -0.85 -11.45 -5.48
N ALA A 164 -1.06 -10.74 -4.35
CA ALA A 164 -0.03 -9.84 -3.79
C ALA A 164 1.23 -10.59 -3.37
N LEU A 165 1.12 -11.76 -2.70
CA LEU A 165 2.28 -12.57 -2.33
C LEU A 165 3.06 -13.04 -3.56
N TYR A 166 2.37 -13.56 -4.58
CA TYR A 166 3.02 -14.03 -5.81
C TYR A 166 3.63 -12.89 -6.63
N ASP A 167 3.10 -11.67 -6.53
CA ASP A 167 3.73 -10.49 -7.13
C ASP A 167 5.03 -10.10 -6.41
N LEU A 168 5.06 -10.20 -5.07
CA LEU A 168 6.13 -9.68 -4.22
C LEU A 168 7.25 -10.70 -3.93
N MET A 169 6.95 -11.99 -3.94
CA MET A 169 7.86 -13.08 -3.59
C MET A 169 8.02 -14.07 -4.76
N ASP A 170 9.05 -14.91 -4.69
CA ASP A 170 9.20 -16.04 -5.62
C ASP A 170 8.12 -17.09 -5.36
N ALA A 171 7.48 -17.57 -6.41
CA ALA A 171 6.34 -18.48 -6.30
C ALA A 171 6.68 -19.77 -5.54
N ARG A 172 7.88 -20.34 -5.73
CA ARG A 172 8.30 -21.56 -5.05
C ARG A 172 8.49 -21.34 -3.55
N ILE A 173 8.90 -20.14 -3.15
CA ILE A 173 9.00 -19.76 -1.74
C ILE A 173 7.61 -19.64 -1.13
N VAL A 174 6.69 -18.93 -1.81
CA VAL A 174 5.30 -18.77 -1.35
C VAL A 174 4.62 -20.12 -1.16
N GLU A 175 4.69 -21.01 -2.15
CA GLU A 175 4.09 -22.35 -2.08
C GLU A 175 4.63 -23.17 -0.91
N ARG A 176 5.95 -23.20 -0.72
CA ARG A 176 6.58 -23.92 0.40
C ARG A 176 6.18 -23.34 1.75
N ALA A 177 6.15 -22.01 1.86
CA ALA A 177 5.81 -21.33 3.10
C ALA A 177 4.32 -21.51 3.46
N LEU A 178 3.43 -21.57 2.46
CA LEU A 178 2.02 -21.91 2.64
C LEU A 178 1.85 -23.37 3.09
N GLN A 179 2.59 -24.31 2.49
CA GLN A 179 2.53 -25.73 2.85
C GLN A 179 3.05 -26.01 4.26
N SER A 180 4.10 -25.30 4.68
CA SER A 180 4.70 -25.43 6.02
C SER A 180 3.96 -24.62 7.10
N GLY A 181 3.05 -23.71 6.71
CA GLY A 181 2.33 -22.82 7.63
C GLY A 181 3.15 -21.62 8.11
N GLU A 182 4.31 -21.35 7.49
CA GLU A 182 5.08 -20.12 7.69
C GLU A 182 4.31 -18.90 7.14
N ILE A 183 3.61 -19.06 6.02
CA ILE A 183 2.62 -18.10 5.54
C ILE A 183 1.24 -18.71 5.76
N GLU A 184 0.39 -18.01 6.51
CA GLU A 184 -0.97 -18.42 6.80
C GLU A 184 -1.94 -17.38 6.25
N ILE A 185 -2.89 -17.81 5.41
CA ILE A 185 -3.99 -16.97 4.94
C ILE A 185 -5.27 -17.58 5.49
N ALA A 186 -5.95 -16.87 6.40
CA ALA A 186 -7.10 -17.42 7.11
C ALA A 186 -8.16 -16.35 7.44
N PRO A 187 -9.46 -16.73 7.47
CA PRO A 187 -10.51 -15.82 7.91
C PRO A 187 -10.30 -15.31 9.34
N LEU A 188 -10.80 -14.11 9.64
CA LEU A 188 -10.63 -13.45 10.94
C LEU A 188 -11.05 -14.32 12.15
N ALA A 189 -12.05 -15.18 11.97
CA ALA A 189 -12.53 -16.08 13.03
C ALA A 189 -11.43 -17.02 13.58
N PHE A 190 -10.44 -17.38 12.75
CA PHE A 190 -9.35 -18.29 13.12
C PHE A 190 -8.30 -17.64 14.02
N MET A 191 -8.40 -16.32 14.24
CA MET A 191 -7.48 -15.58 15.11
C MET A 191 -7.87 -15.67 16.59
N ARG A 192 -9.10 -16.12 16.88
CA ARG A 192 -9.62 -16.21 18.23
C ARG A 192 -8.77 -17.14 19.11
N GLY A 193 -8.42 -16.67 20.31
CA GLY A 193 -7.70 -17.47 21.29
C GLY A 193 -6.21 -17.66 21.00
N ARG A 194 -5.67 -17.02 19.94
CA ARG A 194 -4.25 -17.09 19.61
C ARG A 194 -3.46 -15.96 20.28
N THR A 195 -2.17 -16.19 20.45
CA THR A 195 -1.17 -15.13 20.65
C THR A 195 -0.19 -15.26 19.51
N LEU A 196 -0.02 -14.18 18.75
CA LEU A 196 0.73 -14.19 17.49
C LEU A 196 2.11 -13.59 17.74
N THR A 197 3.08 -14.44 18.07
CA THR A 197 4.48 -14.09 18.32
C THR A 197 5.35 -14.34 17.09
N ASN A 198 6.44 -13.57 16.96
CA ASN A 198 7.40 -13.63 15.85
C ASN A 198 6.71 -13.60 14.47
N ALA A 199 5.70 -12.75 14.30
CA ALA A 199 4.87 -12.75 13.10
C ALA A 199 4.62 -11.34 12.55
N ALA A 200 4.62 -11.22 11.23
CA ALA A 200 4.01 -10.09 10.54
C ALA A 200 2.54 -10.42 10.25
N ILE A 201 1.63 -9.66 10.85
CA ILE A 201 0.20 -9.96 10.90
C ILE A 201 -0.54 -8.84 10.16
N ILE A 202 -1.37 -9.19 9.17
CA ILE A 202 -2.13 -8.21 8.39
C ILE A 202 -3.61 -8.53 8.48
N LEU A 203 -4.42 -7.54 8.84
CA LEU A 203 -5.87 -7.57 8.70
C LEU A 203 -6.28 -6.65 7.55
N ASP A 204 -6.71 -7.25 6.45
CA ASP A 204 -7.22 -6.54 5.28
C ASP A 204 -8.74 -6.39 5.30
N GLU A 205 -9.26 -5.39 4.59
CA GLU A 205 -10.66 -4.97 4.63
C GLU A 205 -11.22 -4.78 6.05
N ALA A 206 -10.40 -4.18 6.92
CA ALA A 206 -10.73 -4.03 8.33
C ALA A 206 -12.01 -3.21 8.59
N GLN A 207 -12.47 -2.41 7.62
CA GLN A 207 -13.74 -1.67 7.73
C GLN A 207 -14.94 -2.60 7.93
N ASN A 208 -14.82 -3.85 7.49
CA ASN A 208 -15.84 -4.89 7.60
C ASN A 208 -15.72 -5.73 8.88
N THR A 209 -14.98 -5.24 9.87
CA THR A 209 -14.97 -5.80 11.22
C THR A 209 -15.92 -5.05 12.13
N THR A 210 -16.54 -5.75 13.08
CA THR A 210 -17.23 -5.13 14.21
C THR A 210 -16.22 -4.65 15.26
N SER A 211 -16.61 -3.73 16.14
CA SER A 211 -15.85 -3.31 17.32
C SER A 211 -15.27 -4.49 18.12
N MET A 212 -16.10 -5.51 18.35
CA MET A 212 -15.70 -6.70 19.11
C MET A 212 -14.65 -7.54 18.36
N GLN A 213 -14.81 -7.70 17.04
CA GLN A 213 -13.84 -8.41 16.21
C GLN A 213 -12.50 -7.66 16.14
N MET A 214 -12.53 -6.34 15.96
CA MET A 214 -11.32 -5.50 15.95
C MET A 214 -10.59 -5.60 17.29
N LYS A 215 -11.28 -5.41 18.41
CA LYS A 215 -10.69 -5.57 19.75
C LYS A 215 -10.14 -6.98 19.97
N MET A 216 -10.85 -8.00 19.53
CA MET A 216 -10.38 -9.39 19.61
C MET A 216 -9.06 -9.55 18.85
N PHE A 217 -8.98 -9.03 17.62
CA PHE A 217 -7.80 -9.14 16.76
C PHE A 217 -6.60 -8.36 17.28
N LEU A 218 -6.78 -7.10 17.66
CA LEU A 218 -5.70 -6.25 18.18
C LEU A 218 -5.04 -6.84 19.43
N THR A 219 -5.83 -7.50 20.29
CA THR A 219 -5.31 -8.17 21.49
C THR A 219 -4.63 -9.52 21.21
N ARG A 220 -4.46 -9.92 19.94
CA ARG A 220 -3.68 -11.11 19.56
C ARG A 220 -2.20 -10.79 19.30
N LEU A 221 -1.81 -9.50 19.23
CA LEU A 221 -0.42 -9.08 19.02
C LEU A 221 0.47 -9.63 20.15
N GLY A 222 1.44 -10.46 19.79
CA GLY A 222 2.42 -11.02 20.71
C GLY A 222 3.79 -10.37 20.59
N GLU A 223 4.76 -10.87 21.36
CA GLU A 223 6.15 -10.40 21.34
C GLU A 223 6.81 -10.58 19.96
N ASN A 224 7.70 -9.63 19.64
CA ASN A 224 8.47 -9.59 18.39
C ASN A 224 7.60 -9.73 17.13
N SER A 225 6.39 -9.16 17.17
CA SER A 225 5.47 -9.15 16.04
C SER A 225 5.24 -7.75 15.51
N ARG A 226 4.71 -7.68 14.29
CA ARG A 226 4.22 -6.45 13.66
C ARG A 226 2.80 -6.70 13.22
N MET A 227 1.89 -5.78 13.51
CA MET A 227 0.49 -5.86 13.10
C MET A 227 0.14 -4.67 12.21
N ILE A 228 -0.50 -4.96 11.09
CA ILE A 228 -0.86 -3.96 10.09
C ILE A 228 -2.35 -4.11 9.80
N ILE A 229 -3.09 -3.01 9.94
CA ILE A 229 -4.53 -2.97 9.71
C ILE A 229 -4.77 -2.13 8.47
N THR A 230 -5.38 -2.70 7.43
CA THR A 230 -5.72 -1.99 6.19
C THR A 230 -7.21 -1.99 5.95
N GLY A 231 -7.75 -0.85 5.51
CA GLY A 231 -9.17 -0.76 5.16
C GLY A 231 -9.58 0.59 4.60
N ASP A 232 -10.81 0.66 4.09
CA ASP A 232 -11.43 1.85 3.53
C ASP A 232 -12.73 2.18 4.28
N PRO A 233 -12.76 3.22 5.13
CA PRO A 233 -13.95 3.59 5.88
C PRO A 233 -15.17 3.96 5.02
N SER A 234 -14.99 4.26 3.72
CA SER A 234 -16.12 4.53 2.82
C SER A 234 -16.76 3.27 2.20
N GLN A 235 -16.16 2.09 2.40
CA GLN A 235 -16.62 0.81 1.82
C GLN A 235 -17.04 -0.19 2.92
N VAL A 236 -17.91 0.25 3.84
CA VAL A 236 -18.41 -0.59 4.94
C VAL A 236 -19.57 -1.45 4.44
N ASP A 237 -19.37 -2.75 4.44
CA ASP A 237 -20.35 -3.78 4.05
C ASP A 237 -21.04 -4.44 5.26
N LEU A 238 -20.89 -3.85 6.45
CA LEU A 238 -21.56 -4.34 7.66
C LEU A 238 -23.07 -4.11 7.60
N PRO A 239 -23.88 -4.99 8.26
CA PRO A 239 -25.31 -4.74 8.39
C PRO A 239 -25.63 -3.38 8.99
N ASN A 240 -26.68 -2.74 8.48
CA ASN A 240 -27.11 -1.40 8.90
C ASN A 240 -27.18 -1.25 10.43
N GLY A 241 -26.58 -0.18 10.95
CA GLY A 241 -26.56 0.15 12.38
C GLY A 241 -25.38 -0.43 13.16
N GLN A 242 -24.55 -1.28 12.57
CA GLN A 242 -23.31 -1.72 13.21
C GLN A 242 -22.19 -0.69 13.02
N THR A 243 -21.45 -0.41 14.10
CA THR A 243 -20.26 0.44 14.04
C THR A 243 -19.09 -0.36 13.47
N SER A 244 -18.39 0.22 12.50
CA SER A 244 -17.14 -0.34 11.98
C SER A 244 -16.05 -0.31 13.04
N GLY A 245 -15.47 -1.47 13.32
CA GLY A 245 -14.36 -1.64 14.26
C GLY A 245 -13.12 -0.89 13.82
N LEU A 246 -12.86 -0.76 12.50
CA LEU A 246 -11.77 0.07 11.98
C LEU A 246 -11.95 1.54 12.35
N ALA A 247 -13.13 2.10 12.07
CA ALA A 247 -13.41 3.51 12.34
C ALA A 247 -13.35 3.82 13.84
N GLU A 248 -13.88 2.92 14.67
CA GLU A 248 -13.80 3.06 16.12
C GLU A 248 -12.36 2.94 16.64
N ALA A 249 -11.61 1.93 16.22
CA ALA A 249 -10.23 1.71 16.65
C ALA A 249 -9.29 2.85 16.23
N ALA A 250 -9.42 3.35 14.99
CA ALA A 250 -8.66 4.50 14.52
C ALA A 250 -8.89 5.73 15.43
N ARG A 251 -10.13 5.97 15.85
CA ARG A 251 -10.45 7.06 16.80
C ARG A 251 -9.90 6.80 18.20
N LEU A 252 -10.13 5.61 18.76
CA LEU A 252 -9.77 5.28 20.14
C LEU A 252 -8.25 5.15 20.37
N LEU A 253 -7.52 4.69 19.35
CA LEU A 253 -6.08 4.44 19.43
C LEU A 253 -5.24 5.61 18.90
N SER A 254 -5.88 6.75 18.63
CA SER A 254 -5.17 7.98 18.27
C SER A 254 -4.32 8.45 19.46
N GLY A 255 -3.00 8.62 19.23
CA GLY A 255 -2.05 9.10 20.24
C GLY A 255 -1.54 8.02 21.21
N VAL A 256 -1.90 6.75 21.03
CA VAL A 256 -1.31 5.65 21.80
C VAL A 256 0.11 5.39 21.29
N GLU A 257 1.08 5.34 22.20
CA GLU A 257 2.49 5.06 21.87
C GLU A 257 2.64 3.70 21.16
N GLY A 258 3.53 3.64 20.18
CA GLY A 258 3.76 2.42 19.38
C GLY A 258 2.73 2.17 18.27
N ILE A 259 1.68 3.00 18.17
CA ILE A 259 0.66 2.91 17.12
C ILE A 259 0.80 4.08 16.14
N ALA A 260 0.89 3.78 14.85
CA ALA A 260 0.84 4.77 13.78
C ALA A 260 -0.44 4.63 12.95
N GLN A 261 -0.96 5.76 12.46
CA GLN A 261 -2.08 5.78 11.52
C GLN A 261 -1.71 6.66 10.32
N VAL A 262 -1.81 6.10 9.12
CA VAL A 262 -1.53 6.80 7.87
C VAL A 262 -2.80 6.82 7.03
N GLN A 263 -3.19 8.03 6.66
CA GLN A 263 -4.39 8.29 5.87
C GLN A 263 -4.02 8.48 4.41
N PHE A 264 -4.61 7.66 3.54
CA PHE A 264 -4.54 7.79 2.10
C PHE A 264 -5.78 8.53 1.59
N ARG A 265 -5.60 9.34 0.54
CA ARG A 265 -6.67 10.09 -0.12
C ARG A 265 -6.89 9.59 -1.55
N ALA A 266 -7.94 10.08 -2.20
CA ALA A 266 -8.23 9.73 -3.59
C ALA A 266 -7.07 10.11 -4.54
N GLU A 267 -6.33 11.18 -4.24
CA GLU A 267 -5.16 11.64 -4.99
C GLU A 267 -3.98 10.65 -4.94
N ASP A 268 -3.91 9.82 -3.89
CA ASP A 268 -2.89 8.78 -3.72
C ASP A 268 -3.17 7.53 -4.55
N VAL A 269 -4.33 7.46 -5.22
CA VAL A 269 -4.69 6.34 -6.08
C VAL A 269 -3.80 6.37 -7.32
N ILE A 270 -3.11 5.26 -7.55
CA ILE A 270 -2.26 5.07 -8.73
C ILE A 270 -2.96 4.06 -9.62
N ARG A 271 -3.61 4.57 -10.66
CA ARG A 271 -4.28 3.77 -11.68
C ARG A 271 -3.60 4.02 -13.01
N HIS A 272 -3.58 3.00 -13.84
CA HIS A 272 -3.22 3.13 -15.23
C HIS A 272 -4.06 4.24 -15.90
N GLU A 273 -3.47 5.06 -16.76
CA GLU A 273 -4.13 6.22 -17.38
C GLU A 273 -5.46 5.86 -18.05
N LEU A 274 -5.50 4.71 -18.75
CA LEU A 274 -6.75 4.18 -19.32
C LEU A 274 -7.84 3.97 -18.27
N VAL A 275 -7.51 3.39 -17.10
CA VAL A 275 -8.47 3.16 -16.01
C VAL A 275 -8.93 4.50 -15.44
N ALA A 276 -8.04 5.47 -15.28
CA ALA A 276 -8.41 6.82 -14.86
C ALA A 276 -9.40 7.47 -15.84
N ARG A 277 -9.17 7.36 -17.16
CA ARG A 277 -10.10 7.85 -18.19
C ARG A 277 -11.44 7.14 -18.18
N ILE A 278 -11.46 5.82 -17.97
CA ILE A 278 -12.69 5.04 -17.85
C ILE A 278 -13.50 5.52 -16.64
N VAL A 279 -12.86 5.66 -15.47
CA VAL A 279 -13.53 6.12 -14.24
C VAL A 279 -14.09 7.54 -14.43
N ALA A 280 -13.30 8.47 -14.98
CA ALA A 280 -13.75 9.82 -15.26
C ALA A 280 -14.98 9.86 -16.21
N ALA A 281 -15.05 8.96 -17.19
CA ALA A 281 -16.19 8.84 -18.10
C ALA A 281 -17.47 8.36 -17.37
N TYR A 282 -17.35 7.44 -16.42
CA TYR A 282 -18.48 6.99 -15.59
C TYR A 282 -18.92 8.03 -14.56
N GLU A 283 -17.99 8.82 -14.04
CA GLU A 283 -18.26 9.91 -13.08
C GLU A 283 -18.81 11.19 -13.74
N GLY A 284 -18.92 11.21 -15.08
CA GLY A 284 -19.42 12.35 -15.83
C GLY A 284 -18.48 13.55 -15.85
N ALA A 285 -17.19 13.35 -15.52
CA ALA A 285 -16.20 14.40 -15.57
C ALA A 285 -15.85 14.73 -17.04
N PRO A 286 -15.70 16.02 -17.40
CA PRO A 286 -15.31 16.39 -18.76
C PRO A 286 -13.95 15.76 -19.09
N SER A 287 -13.90 14.98 -20.17
CA SER A 287 -12.65 14.42 -20.67
C SER A 287 -11.64 15.55 -20.89
N PRO A 288 -10.37 15.43 -20.45
CA PRO A 288 -9.36 16.38 -20.86
C PRO A 288 -9.28 16.33 -22.38
N ALA A 289 -9.61 17.45 -23.02
CA ALA A 289 -9.57 17.57 -24.47
C ALA A 289 -8.17 17.17 -24.94
N ASN A 290 -8.09 16.17 -25.82
CA ASN A 290 -6.87 15.83 -26.53
C ASN A 290 -6.39 17.08 -27.28
N GLY A 291 -5.40 17.77 -26.73
CA GLY A 291 -4.64 18.80 -27.43
C GLY A 291 -3.85 18.14 -28.56
N LYS A 292 -4.48 18.00 -29.72
CA LYS A 292 -3.75 17.85 -30.99
C LYS A 292 -3.39 19.25 -31.47
N SER A 293 -2.09 19.54 -31.49
CA SER A 293 -1.49 20.46 -32.46
C SER A 293 -0.59 19.62 -33.35
#